data_AF-L8HBG4-F1
#
_entry.id   AF-L8HBG4-F1
#
_cell.length_a   1.000
_cell.length_b   1.000
_cell.length_c   1.000
_cell.angle_alpha   90.00
_cell.angle_beta   90.00
_cell.angle_gamma   90.00
#
_symmetry.space_group_name_H-M   'P 1'
#
loop_
_entity.id
_entity.type
_entity.pdbx_description
1 polymer ?
#
loop_
_entity_poly.entity_id
_entity_poly.type
_entity_poly.pdbx_seq_one_letter_code
_entity_poly.pdbx_strand_id
1 'polypeptide(L)'
;MTCLGVAGVAALLLMLVVGGAWANVFLHNPRGSNNRLNEETTDRANANRMFDSQMYYYAGSQLEVEWTSEHGCGPDSEQPNVHCDVVLQYMCGDEVRDGLTTDTIPDDPAEYNAKGADKLNNNGKLAYVYGMHEPYAYYQDCHVRQRNRGLFLADVVMPGGPGADARNTRQNPGGARSGFECPEERDYYPYWHPAPWRDIAVLTSNVSRCDYYRANSQNVVGRGYCYAWPAANNARDCAALGGKWVTAPPNGGGPVDCRAAPYARDNGLGWVSAYNWTIPHDALHESCVLRLRYNISVGDYDGWNTYSDQNEWNPFGNKCPITRDPTVQFDTEDTPVISARNLTLALDTRQTGRTFQDRSYTFAIRPRPAHVGPNDRIVNLNVKGKRGTLTQVFPAVMYDFVPNSLYMRPGDYLHLQWTGSTFNPANNEGEGTYGTDITNLVQVADLYHNVPLNFSDPRHFFGEKARLALAHLNQKGCDTLAQLLARHGPDQEAINRDPRNCAKLNMASTYQDQGLHQVHSSLQGKVQLRC
;
A
#
# COMPACT_ATOMS: atom_id res chain seq x y z
N MET A 1 -3.08 -57.70 -5.27
CA MET A 1 -1.96 -56.98 -4.63
C MET A 1 -1.70 -55.71 -5.44
N THR A 2 -2.29 -54.63 -4.94
CA THR A 2 -1.98 -53.19 -5.11
C THR A 2 -1.13 -52.71 -6.28
N CYS A 3 -1.78 -52.02 -7.23
CA CYS A 3 -1.22 -50.84 -7.89
C CYS A 3 -2.06 -49.63 -7.42
N LEU A 4 -1.49 -48.75 -6.60
CA LEU A 4 -2.11 -47.46 -6.27
C LEU A 4 -1.95 -46.54 -7.48
N GLY A 5 -3.09 -46.09 -8.03
CA GLY A 5 -3.17 -45.21 -9.17
C GLY A 5 -2.89 -43.76 -8.84
N VAL A 6 -2.34 -43.07 -9.83
CA VAL A 6 -1.84 -41.69 -9.95
C VAL A 6 -2.84 -40.57 -9.58
N ALA A 7 -4.02 -40.90 -9.03
CA ALA A 7 -5.06 -39.92 -8.67
C ALA A 7 -4.84 -39.21 -7.31
N GLY A 8 -3.90 -39.67 -6.48
CA GLY A 8 -3.68 -39.13 -5.12
C GLY A 8 -2.67 -37.99 -4.98
N VAL A 9 -1.85 -37.72 -6.01
CA VAL A 9 -0.74 -36.75 -5.92
C VAL A 9 -1.08 -35.39 -6.54
N ALA A 10 -2.02 -35.34 -7.49
CA ALA A 10 -2.48 -34.08 -8.09
C ALA A 10 -3.41 -33.26 -7.16
N ALA A 11 -4.14 -33.92 -6.25
CA ALA A 11 -5.01 -33.23 -5.29
C ALA A 11 -4.24 -32.59 -4.11
N LEU A 12 -3.02 -33.06 -3.81
CA LEU A 12 -2.19 -32.46 -2.76
C LEU A 12 -1.43 -31.21 -3.23
N LEU A 13 -1.12 -31.10 -4.52
CA LEU A 13 -0.49 -29.89 -5.09
C LEU A 13 -1.51 -28.77 -5.37
N LEU A 14 -2.78 -29.11 -5.59
CA LEU A 14 -3.84 -28.11 -5.80
C LEU A 14 -4.36 -27.48 -4.50
N MET A 15 -4.06 -28.07 -3.33
CA MET A 15 -4.33 -27.45 -2.02
C MET A 15 -3.15 -26.66 -1.44
N LEU A 16 -1.97 -26.69 -2.09
CA LEU A 16 -0.78 -25.92 -1.68
C LEU A 16 -0.77 -24.46 -2.17
N VAL A 17 -1.86 -23.97 -2.77
CA VAL A 17 -2.06 -22.53 -3.08
C VAL A 17 -3.27 -21.95 -2.31
N VAL A 18 -3.73 -22.63 -1.26
CA VAL A 18 -4.80 -22.13 -0.36
C VAL A 18 -4.23 -21.33 0.83
N GLY A 19 -2.95 -20.97 0.79
CA GLY A 19 -2.36 -20.08 1.79
C GLY A 19 -1.28 -19.21 1.19
N GLY A 20 -1.54 -17.90 1.06
CA GLY A 20 -0.48 -16.92 0.83
C GLY A 20 -0.77 -15.82 -0.18
N ALA A 21 -1.82 -15.01 0.04
CA ALA A 21 -1.84 -13.58 -0.28
C ALA A 21 -3.19 -12.99 0.13
N TRP A 22 -3.31 -12.52 1.37
CA TRP A 22 -4.50 -11.77 1.82
C TRP A 22 -4.54 -10.33 1.25
N ALA A 23 -3.74 -10.02 0.23
CA ALA A 23 -3.73 -8.75 -0.47
C ALA A 23 -3.77 -9.02 -1.98
N ASN A 24 -4.76 -8.46 -2.67
CA ASN A 24 -4.91 -8.51 -4.12
C ASN A 24 -4.55 -7.16 -4.76
N VAL A 25 -3.90 -6.30 -3.97
CA VAL A 25 -3.33 -5.01 -4.34
C VAL A 25 -2.03 -4.82 -3.55
N PHE A 26 -0.99 -4.33 -4.21
CA PHE A 26 0.35 -4.20 -3.62
C PHE A 26 0.92 -2.83 -3.93
N LEU A 27 1.23 -2.07 -2.88
CA LEU A 27 1.80 -0.73 -2.98
C LEU A 27 3.34 -0.82 -3.08
N HIS A 28 3.89 -0.23 -4.13
CA HIS A 28 5.33 -0.27 -4.47
C HIS A 28 6.06 1.03 -4.11
N ASN A 29 5.42 2.18 -4.29
CA ASN A 29 5.96 3.48 -3.88
C ASN A 29 4.84 4.41 -3.35
N PRO A 30 5.02 5.10 -2.21
CA PRO A 30 5.99 4.77 -1.16
C PRO A 30 5.84 3.28 -0.76
N ARG A 31 6.94 2.62 -0.40
CA ARG A 31 6.94 1.15 -0.20
C ARG A 31 5.82 0.70 0.75
N GLY A 32 4.99 -0.23 0.26
CA GLY A 32 3.90 -0.85 1.00
C GLY A 32 4.27 -2.13 1.74
N SER A 33 3.25 -2.88 2.14
CA SER A 33 3.39 -4.01 3.09
C SER A 33 4.26 -5.16 2.60
N ASN A 34 4.48 -5.34 1.31
CA ASN A 34 5.34 -6.43 0.79
C ASN A 34 6.81 -6.04 0.64
N ASN A 35 7.14 -4.75 0.72
CA ASN A 35 8.49 -4.22 0.54
C ASN A 35 9.15 -3.90 1.90
N ARG A 36 9.10 -4.85 2.85
CA ARG A 36 9.50 -4.67 4.27
C ARG A 36 11.01 -4.64 4.49
N LEU A 37 11.46 -3.70 5.33
CA LEU A 37 12.87 -3.50 5.70
C LEU A 37 13.45 -4.58 6.63
N ASN A 38 12.71 -5.00 7.66
CA ASN A 38 13.25 -5.80 8.76
C ASN A 38 12.59 -7.19 8.85
N GLU A 39 12.36 -7.84 7.71
CA GLU A 39 11.75 -9.17 7.62
C GLU A 39 12.41 -10.01 6.52
N GLU A 40 12.88 -11.20 6.91
CA GLU A 40 13.41 -12.19 5.97
C GLU A 40 12.33 -12.72 5.04
N THR A 41 11.11 -12.92 5.52
CA THR A 41 10.01 -13.41 4.69
C THR A 41 9.50 -12.34 3.72
N THR A 42 9.24 -12.76 2.49
CA THR A 42 8.67 -11.91 1.43
C THR A 42 7.14 -11.82 1.53
N ASP A 43 6.49 -12.89 1.99
CA ASP A 43 5.05 -12.97 2.14
C ASP A 43 4.52 -12.10 3.28
N ARG A 44 3.38 -11.46 3.04
CA ARG A 44 2.55 -10.83 4.08
C ARG A 44 1.81 -11.91 4.88
N ALA A 45 2.54 -12.66 5.72
CA ALA A 45 1.91 -13.63 6.64
C ALA A 45 1.01 -12.95 7.69
N ASN A 46 1.21 -11.66 7.94
CA ASN A 46 0.41 -10.87 8.86
C ASN A 46 0.29 -9.40 8.38
N ALA A 47 -0.96 -8.90 8.36
CA ALA A 47 -1.35 -7.55 7.97
C ALA A 47 -0.90 -6.44 8.93
N ASN A 48 -0.47 -6.80 10.14
CA ASN A 48 -0.28 -5.87 11.26
C ASN A 48 1.13 -5.27 11.36
N ARG A 49 2.04 -5.54 10.41
CA ARG A 49 3.38 -4.95 10.43
C ARG A 49 3.49 -3.74 9.52
N MET A 50 4.01 -2.65 10.08
CA MET A 50 4.57 -1.54 9.34
C MET A 50 6.11 -1.55 9.32
N PHE A 51 6.64 -0.99 8.26
CA PHE A 51 8.05 -0.79 7.95
C PHE A 51 8.60 0.40 8.74
N ASP A 52 9.70 0.26 9.49
CA ASP A 52 10.38 1.39 10.14
C ASP A 52 11.17 2.21 9.10
N SER A 53 10.69 3.40 8.72
CA SER A 53 11.33 4.28 7.71
C SER A 53 11.78 5.62 8.30
N GLN A 54 12.85 6.17 7.73
CA GLN A 54 13.33 7.55 7.98
C GLN A 54 12.87 8.53 6.91
N MET A 55 11.93 8.12 6.04
CA MET A 55 11.63 8.87 4.85
C MET A 55 10.86 10.15 5.17
N TYR A 56 11.09 11.20 4.38
CA TYR A 56 10.33 12.44 4.46
C TYR A 56 10.07 13.01 3.08
N TYR A 57 9.04 13.83 2.96
CA TYR A 57 8.73 14.55 1.74
C TYR A 57 8.49 16.02 2.03
N TYR A 58 8.93 16.88 1.12
CA TYR A 58 8.64 18.30 1.24
C TYR A 58 7.21 18.58 0.78
N ALA A 59 6.50 19.41 1.54
CA ALA A 59 5.24 20.00 1.10
C ALA A 59 5.36 20.54 -0.32
N GLY A 60 4.39 20.28 -1.19
CA GLY A 60 4.36 20.66 -2.60
C GLY A 60 5.34 19.91 -3.52
N SER A 61 6.03 18.87 -3.05
CA SER A 61 6.81 17.97 -3.92
C SER A 61 5.92 16.94 -4.61
N GLN A 62 6.39 16.37 -5.72
CA GLN A 62 5.69 15.35 -6.50
C GLN A 62 6.21 13.95 -6.12
N LEU A 63 5.33 13.10 -5.64
CA LEU A 63 5.59 11.70 -5.30
C LEU A 63 4.77 10.80 -6.24
N GLU A 64 5.44 9.96 -7.03
CA GLU A 64 4.77 8.98 -7.88
C GLU A 64 4.35 7.78 -7.02
N VAL A 65 3.05 7.69 -6.71
CA VAL A 65 2.47 6.55 -6.03
C VAL A 65 2.36 5.40 -7.02
N GLU A 66 2.89 4.23 -6.71
CA GLU A 66 2.94 3.07 -7.62
C GLU A 66 2.35 1.83 -6.95
N TRP A 67 1.52 1.05 -7.66
CA TRP A 67 0.95 -0.20 -7.17
C TRP A 67 0.67 -1.20 -8.29
N THR A 68 0.37 -2.44 -7.93
CA THR A 68 -0.21 -3.46 -8.83
C THR A 68 -1.50 -4.01 -8.24
N SER A 69 -2.44 -4.41 -9.09
CA SER A 69 -3.74 -5.00 -8.70
C SER A 69 -3.95 -6.33 -9.44
N GLU A 70 -4.44 -7.35 -8.75
CA GLU A 70 -4.64 -8.68 -9.35
C GLU A 70 -5.90 -8.76 -10.21
N HIS A 71 -7.02 -8.24 -9.72
CA HIS A 71 -8.37 -8.44 -10.30
C HIS A 71 -8.72 -7.52 -11.47
N GLY A 72 -7.73 -6.84 -12.06
CA GLY A 72 -7.93 -5.91 -13.17
C GLY A 72 -8.69 -4.63 -12.80
N CYS A 73 -8.37 -3.53 -13.46
CA CYS A 73 -9.03 -2.24 -13.22
C CYS A 73 -8.86 -1.35 -14.45
N GLY A 74 -9.73 -0.38 -14.66
CA GLY A 74 -9.65 0.52 -15.80
C GLY A 74 -11.00 1.15 -16.08
N PRO A 75 -11.11 2.05 -17.07
CA PRO A 75 -12.39 2.60 -17.48
C PRO A 75 -13.34 1.47 -17.91
N ASP A 76 -14.64 1.56 -17.60
CA ASP A 76 -15.62 0.53 -17.98
C ASP A 76 -15.64 0.27 -19.51
N SER A 77 -15.21 1.24 -20.34
CA SER A 77 -15.07 1.08 -21.79
C SER A 77 -13.90 0.19 -22.22
N GLU A 78 -12.92 -0.04 -21.34
CA GLU A 78 -11.71 -0.83 -21.60
C GLU A 78 -11.69 -2.12 -20.77
N GLN A 79 -12.24 -2.08 -19.55
CA GLN A 79 -12.27 -3.19 -18.58
C GLN A 79 -13.70 -3.43 -18.04
N PRO A 80 -14.66 -3.89 -18.88
CA PRO A 80 -16.08 -3.96 -18.51
C PRO A 80 -16.44 -5.09 -17.53
N ASN A 81 -15.56 -6.07 -17.33
CA ASN A 81 -15.81 -7.26 -16.50
C ASN A 81 -15.62 -7.01 -14.99
N VAL A 82 -14.97 -5.91 -14.61
CA VAL A 82 -14.73 -5.54 -13.21
C VAL A 82 -14.92 -4.03 -13.05
N HIS A 83 -15.86 -3.65 -12.19
CA HIS A 83 -15.98 -2.26 -11.76
C HIS A 83 -15.01 -2.04 -10.61
N CYS A 84 -14.22 -0.97 -10.68
CA CYS A 84 -13.20 -0.70 -9.68
C CYS A 84 -13.16 0.76 -9.26
N ASP A 85 -12.83 0.98 -7.99
CA ASP A 85 -12.46 2.27 -7.43
C ASP A 85 -11.15 2.12 -6.63
N VAL A 86 -10.10 2.81 -7.06
CA VAL A 86 -8.86 2.97 -6.29
C VAL A 86 -8.93 4.29 -5.53
N VAL A 87 -8.95 4.21 -4.20
CA VAL A 87 -9.00 5.40 -3.33
C VAL A 87 -7.65 5.56 -2.64
N LEU A 88 -6.95 6.64 -2.97
CA LEU A 88 -5.67 7.02 -2.36
C LEU A 88 -5.93 8.01 -1.24
N GLN A 89 -5.38 7.74 -0.06
CA GLN A 89 -5.56 8.54 1.13
C GLN A 89 -4.27 8.62 1.93
N TYR A 90 -4.19 9.61 2.81
CA TYR A 90 -3.13 9.68 3.81
C TYR A 90 -3.68 10.13 5.16
N MET A 91 -2.89 9.90 6.20
CA MET A 91 -3.18 10.34 7.55
C MET A 91 -1.87 10.78 8.19
N CYS A 92 -1.92 11.83 9.00
CA CYS A 92 -0.80 12.28 9.82
C CYS A 92 -1.30 12.48 11.25
N GLY A 93 -0.47 12.13 12.24
CA GLY A 93 -0.80 12.33 13.65
C GLY A 93 0.21 11.69 14.59
N ASP A 94 0.24 12.13 15.84
CA ASP A 94 1.20 11.68 16.86
C ASP A 94 1.12 10.18 17.17
N GLU A 95 -0.06 9.60 16.93
CA GLU A 95 -0.37 8.19 17.11
C GLU A 95 0.09 7.31 15.93
N VAL A 96 0.36 7.91 14.77
CA VAL A 96 0.89 7.21 13.60
C VAL A 96 2.34 6.82 13.86
N ARG A 97 2.64 5.51 13.85
CA ARG A 97 3.98 5.00 14.17
C ARG A 97 4.22 3.58 13.67
N ASP A 98 5.46 3.30 13.31
CA ASP A 98 5.93 1.94 13.05
C ASP A 98 6.06 1.13 14.36
N GLY A 99 6.19 -0.19 14.21
CA GLY A 99 6.31 -1.13 15.33
C GLY A 99 7.41 -2.16 15.12
N LEU A 100 7.92 -2.69 16.23
CA LEU A 100 8.94 -3.75 16.23
C LEU A 100 8.38 -5.13 15.87
N THR A 101 7.15 -5.44 16.29
CA THR A 101 6.51 -6.75 16.06
C THR A 101 5.44 -6.70 14.97
N THR A 102 5.05 -7.88 14.48
CA THR A 102 3.89 -8.10 13.62
C THR A 102 2.66 -8.52 14.41
N ASP A 103 2.77 -8.72 15.72
CA ASP A 103 1.64 -9.14 16.54
C ASP A 103 0.49 -8.14 16.48
N THR A 104 -0.73 -8.65 16.65
CA THR A 104 -1.92 -7.80 16.76
C THR A 104 -1.76 -6.85 17.94
N ILE A 105 -1.83 -5.54 17.68
CA ILE A 105 -1.82 -4.50 18.72
C ILE A 105 -2.90 -4.79 19.79
N PRO A 106 -2.57 -4.75 21.09
CA PRO A 106 -3.53 -5.00 22.18
C PRO A 106 -4.68 -4.00 22.22
N ASP A 107 -5.85 -4.43 22.71
CA ASP A 107 -6.99 -3.52 22.98
C ASP A 107 -6.90 -2.83 24.35
N ASP A 108 -5.70 -2.40 24.75
CA ASP A 108 -5.48 -1.82 26.07
C ASP A 108 -4.46 -0.68 25.99
N PRO A 109 -4.84 0.57 26.35
CA PRO A 109 -3.93 1.70 26.47
C PRO A 109 -2.66 1.48 27.28
N ALA A 110 -2.71 0.62 28.30
CA ALA A 110 -1.56 0.28 29.12
C ALA A 110 -0.57 -0.64 28.38
N GLU A 111 -1.06 -1.46 27.45
CA GLU A 111 -0.25 -2.45 26.73
C GLU A 111 0.20 -1.96 25.35
N TYR A 112 -0.68 -1.32 24.58
CA TYR A 112 -0.37 -0.95 23.20
C TYR A 112 0.72 0.12 23.10
N ASN A 113 0.93 0.89 24.18
CA ASN A 113 1.99 1.90 24.28
C ASN A 113 3.34 1.35 24.79
N ALA A 114 3.46 0.03 24.94
CA ALA A 114 4.73 -0.60 25.27
C ALA A 114 5.83 -0.22 24.28
N LYS A 115 7.02 0.08 24.84
CA LYS A 115 8.23 0.40 24.09
C LYS A 115 9.24 -0.73 24.24
N GLY A 116 9.99 -1.03 23.18
CA GLY A 116 11.06 -2.02 23.24
C GLY A 116 12.19 -1.54 24.15
N ALA A 117 12.72 -2.42 25.01
CA ALA A 117 13.90 -2.12 25.81
C ALA A 117 15.10 -1.87 24.90
N ASP A 118 15.74 -0.70 25.04
CA ASP A 118 16.98 -0.29 24.38
C ASP A 118 16.99 -0.29 22.83
N LYS A 119 15.86 -0.54 22.19
CA LYS A 119 15.71 -0.40 20.73
C LYS A 119 15.27 1.02 20.43
N LEU A 120 16.16 1.79 19.84
CA LEU A 120 15.79 3.06 19.25
C LEU A 120 15.16 2.81 17.88
N ASN A 121 14.05 3.48 17.61
CA ASN A 121 13.61 3.70 16.26
C ASN A 121 14.64 4.55 15.52
N ASN A 122 14.43 4.58 14.24
CA ASN A 122 15.15 5.36 13.27
C ASN A 122 15.34 6.87 13.58
N ASN A 123 14.54 7.47 14.47
CA ASN A 123 14.68 8.86 14.93
C ASN A 123 15.42 9.00 16.27
N GLY A 124 16.10 7.93 16.74
CA GLY A 124 16.82 7.92 18.01
C GLY A 124 15.92 7.93 19.25
N LYS A 125 14.61 7.64 19.09
CA LYS A 125 13.64 7.51 20.19
C LYS A 125 13.39 6.04 20.47
N LEU A 126 13.03 5.66 21.69
CA LEU A 126 12.62 4.28 21.96
C LEU A 126 11.48 3.85 21.03
N ALA A 127 11.68 2.74 20.31
CA ALA A 127 10.74 2.18 19.36
C ALA A 127 9.53 1.58 20.08
N TYR A 128 8.35 1.77 19.50
CA TYR A 128 7.14 1.13 19.98
C TYR A 128 7.14 -0.35 19.62
N VAL A 129 6.61 -1.19 20.50
CA VAL A 129 6.46 -2.62 20.22
C VAL A 129 5.50 -2.80 19.04
N TYR A 130 4.36 -2.13 19.07
CA TYR A 130 3.28 -2.27 18.08
C TYR A 130 3.19 -1.09 17.13
N GLY A 131 2.96 -1.39 15.85
CA GLY A 131 2.65 -0.38 14.83
C GLY A 131 1.21 0.10 14.97
N MET A 132 0.98 1.38 14.70
CA MET A 132 -0.33 2.00 14.85
C MET A 132 -0.52 3.03 13.74
N HIS A 133 -1.57 2.87 12.95
CA HIS A 133 -1.96 3.87 11.96
C HIS A 133 -3.08 4.72 12.56
N GLU A 134 -4.26 4.12 12.73
CA GLU A 134 -5.42 4.82 13.26
C GLU A 134 -5.32 5.03 14.77
N PRO A 135 -5.81 6.17 15.28
CA PRO A 135 -5.89 6.41 16.71
C PRO A 135 -6.75 5.38 17.44
N TYR A 136 -6.38 5.05 18.68
CA TYR A 136 -7.15 4.10 19.49
C TYR A 136 -8.61 4.54 19.68
N ALA A 137 -8.84 5.83 19.93
CA ALA A 137 -10.17 6.39 20.13
C ALA A 137 -11.08 6.20 18.91
N TYR A 138 -10.53 6.35 17.70
CA TYR A 138 -11.28 6.12 16.46
C TYR A 138 -11.74 4.66 16.34
N TYR A 139 -10.86 3.72 16.70
CA TYR A 139 -11.22 2.30 16.72
C TYR A 139 -12.27 1.99 17.80
N GLN A 140 -12.15 2.56 19.01
CA GLN A 140 -13.14 2.37 20.06
C GLN A 140 -14.53 2.85 19.62
N ASP A 141 -14.61 4.01 18.96
CA ASP A 141 -15.87 4.50 18.40
C ASP A 141 -16.44 3.51 17.36
N CYS A 142 -15.60 2.96 16.49
CA CYS A 142 -16.02 1.93 15.53
C CYS A 142 -16.48 0.63 16.23
N HIS A 143 -15.77 0.21 17.26
CA HIS A 143 -16.00 -1.03 18.00
C HIS A 143 -17.37 -1.04 18.69
N VAL A 144 -17.81 0.09 19.21
CA VAL A 144 -19.09 0.19 19.94
C VAL A 144 -20.24 0.68 19.05
N ARG A 145 -19.94 1.35 17.93
CA ARG A 145 -20.94 1.85 16.99
C ARG A 145 -21.68 0.70 16.33
N GLN A 146 -23.01 0.72 16.37
CA GLN A 146 -23.81 -0.20 15.58
C GLN A 146 -23.47 -0.03 14.10
N ARG A 147 -23.32 -1.14 13.37
CA ARG A 147 -23.13 -1.09 11.92
C ARG A 147 -24.30 -0.41 11.22
N ASN A 148 -24.05 0.16 10.06
CA ASN A 148 -25.10 0.66 9.19
C ASN A 148 -25.91 -0.51 8.62
N ARG A 149 -27.16 -0.62 9.06
CA ARG A 149 -28.11 -1.67 8.64
C ARG A 149 -28.71 -1.43 7.25
N GLY A 150 -28.39 -0.31 6.60
CA GLY A 150 -28.73 -0.03 5.21
C GLY A 150 -27.81 -0.72 4.20
N LEU A 151 -26.69 -1.31 4.64
CA LEU A 151 -25.69 -1.89 3.75
C LEU A 151 -26.10 -3.27 3.22
N PHE A 152 -25.82 -3.50 1.94
CA PHE A 152 -26.04 -4.77 1.28
C PHE A 152 -25.09 -5.86 1.79
N LEU A 153 -25.66 -7.02 2.10
CA LEU A 153 -25.00 -8.18 2.68
C LEU A 153 -25.12 -9.43 1.82
N ALA A 154 -25.89 -9.38 0.73
CA ALA A 154 -26.30 -10.56 -0.02
C ALA A 154 -26.94 -11.61 0.91
N ASP A 155 -26.33 -12.78 1.01
CA ASP A 155 -26.69 -13.93 1.83
C ASP A 155 -25.81 -14.04 3.10
N VAL A 156 -25.23 -12.94 3.59
CA VAL A 156 -24.50 -12.98 4.87
C VAL A 156 -25.42 -12.63 6.04
N VAL A 157 -25.69 -13.62 6.91
CA VAL A 157 -26.32 -13.36 8.21
C VAL A 157 -25.25 -12.81 9.14
N MET A 158 -25.47 -11.61 9.68
CA MET A 158 -24.52 -10.99 10.60
C MET A 158 -24.49 -11.70 11.96
N PRO A 159 -23.33 -12.24 12.39
CA PRO A 159 -23.14 -12.67 13.77
C PRO A 159 -23.44 -11.51 14.73
N GLY A 160 -24.17 -11.78 15.81
CA GLY A 160 -24.65 -10.74 16.74
C GLY A 160 -25.95 -10.05 16.30
N GLY A 161 -26.42 -10.28 15.07
CA GLY A 161 -27.71 -9.78 14.58
C GLY A 161 -27.86 -8.27 14.78
N PRO A 162 -28.92 -7.80 15.50
CA PRO A 162 -29.07 -6.38 15.82
C PRO A 162 -27.90 -5.77 16.63
N GLY A 163 -27.16 -6.58 17.40
CA GLY A 163 -26.02 -6.16 18.20
C GLY A 163 -24.69 -6.06 17.45
N ALA A 164 -24.67 -6.35 16.14
CA ALA A 164 -23.45 -6.24 15.34
C ALA A 164 -22.95 -4.79 15.25
N ASP A 165 -21.64 -4.61 15.43
CA ASP A 165 -20.97 -3.31 15.43
C ASP A 165 -20.29 -3.02 14.08
N ALA A 166 -19.72 -1.82 13.91
CA ALA A 166 -19.14 -1.37 12.64
C ALA A 166 -17.87 -2.14 12.22
N ARG A 167 -17.42 -3.13 13.00
CA ARG A 167 -16.42 -4.11 12.54
C ARG A 167 -17.03 -5.25 11.74
N ASN A 168 -18.33 -5.49 11.91
CA ASN A 168 -19.08 -6.55 11.22
C ASN A 168 -19.58 -6.07 9.84
N THR A 169 -18.84 -6.39 8.79
CA THR A 169 -19.21 -6.13 7.39
C THR A 169 -19.44 -7.43 6.62
N ARG A 170 -19.94 -7.33 5.38
CA ARG A 170 -20.07 -8.51 4.49
C ARG A 170 -18.74 -9.26 4.33
N GLN A 171 -17.63 -8.52 4.27
CA GLN A 171 -16.28 -9.08 4.11
C GLN A 171 -15.64 -9.49 5.45
N ASN A 172 -16.11 -8.93 6.57
CA ASN A 172 -15.63 -9.24 7.92
C ASN A 172 -16.78 -9.59 8.88
N PRO A 173 -17.57 -10.64 8.59
CA PRO A 173 -18.78 -10.93 9.39
C PRO A 173 -18.45 -11.27 10.84
N GLY A 174 -17.30 -11.89 11.10
CA GLY A 174 -16.83 -12.21 12.45
C GLY A 174 -16.32 -11.01 13.27
N GLY A 175 -16.21 -9.82 12.68
CA GLY A 175 -15.67 -8.64 13.38
C GLY A 175 -14.21 -8.81 13.77
N ALA A 176 -13.44 -9.57 12.98
CA ALA A 176 -12.01 -9.76 13.23
C ALA A 176 -11.28 -8.41 13.16
N ARG A 177 -10.26 -8.25 14.02
CA ARG A 177 -9.52 -7.00 14.15
C ARG A 177 -8.22 -7.04 13.35
N SER A 178 -7.90 -5.93 12.69
CA SER A 178 -6.62 -5.69 12.00
C SER A 178 -6.11 -4.31 12.42
N GLY A 179 -5.19 -4.28 13.39
CA GLY A 179 -4.82 -3.02 14.04
C GLY A 179 -6.02 -2.29 14.67
N PHE A 180 -6.03 -0.98 14.55
CA PHE A 180 -7.14 -0.10 14.93
C PHE A 180 -7.96 0.37 13.72
N GLU A 181 -8.00 -0.44 12.66
CA GLU A 181 -8.86 -0.22 11.50
C GLU A 181 -10.35 -0.36 11.86
N CYS A 182 -11.19 0.44 11.22
CA CYS A 182 -12.64 0.23 11.19
C CYS A 182 -13.06 -0.45 9.87
N PRO A 183 -13.43 -1.73 9.87
CA PRO A 183 -13.82 -2.47 8.66
C PRO A 183 -14.92 -1.79 7.83
N GLU A 184 -15.93 -1.19 8.46
CA GLU A 184 -16.99 -0.47 7.74
C GLU A 184 -16.45 0.79 7.03
N GLU A 185 -15.49 1.51 7.62
CA GLU A 185 -14.82 2.63 6.94
C GLU A 185 -13.92 2.15 5.81
N ARG A 186 -13.22 1.04 6.00
CA ARG A 186 -12.42 0.43 4.93
C ARG A 186 -13.31 0.08 3.74
N ASP A 187 -14.39 -0.66 3.98
CA ASP A 187 -15.21 -1.27 2.93
C ASP A 187 -16.04 -0.26 2.14
N TYR A 188 -16.44 0.87 2.75
CA TYR A 188 -17.38 1.81 2.15
C TYR A 188 -16.83 3.23 2.04
N TYR A 189 -16.84 3.78 0.84
CA TYR A 189 -16.38 5.14 0.54
C TYR A 189 -17.37 5.90 -0.36
N PRO A 190 -17.63 7.21 -0.11
CA PRO A 190 -17.22 7.99 1.07
C PRO A 190 -17.86 7.49 2.36
N TYR A 191 -17.08 7.43 3.45
CA TYR A 191 -17.59 6.97 4.74
C TYR A 191 -18.43 8.05 5.42
N TRP A 192 -19.53 7.67 6.08
CA TRP A 192 -20.52 8.62 6.63
C TRP A 192 -20.25 9.07 8.08
N HIS A 193 -19.33 8.42 8.80
CA HIS A 193 -18.81 8.88 10.10
C HIS A 193 -17.43 9.53 9.94
N PRO A 194 -16.96 10.32 10.93
CA PRO A 194 -15.63 10.92 10.86
C PRO A 194 -14.53 9.87 10.71
N ALA A 195 -13.76 9.95 9.63
CA ALA A 195 -12.56 9.17 9.42
C ALA A 195 -11.30 10.04 9.57
N PRO A 196 -10.18 9.50 10.11
CA PRO A 196 -8.93 10.24 10.25
C PRO A 196 -8.14 10.36 8.92
N TRP A 197 -8.65 9.75 7.85
CA TRP A 197 -8.03 9.72 6.53
C TRP A 197 -8.42 10.97 5.71
N ARG A 198 -7.42 11.59 5.08
CA ARG A 198 -7.58 12.68 4.10
C ARG A 198 -7.50 12.10 2.71
N ASP A 199 -8.42 12.50 1.83
CA ASP A 199 -8.53 11.94 0.49
C ASP A 199 -7.57 12.62 -0.49
N ILE A 200 -6.78 11.82 -1.22
CA ILE A 200 -5.86 12.28 -2.28
C ILE A 200 -6.56 12.21 -3.63
N ALA A 201 -7.02 11.01 -3.99
CA ALA A 201 -7.62 10.75 -5.29
C ALA A 201 -8.57 9.55 -5.26
N VAL A 202 -9.55 9.57 -6.17
CA VAL A 202 -10.42 8.46 -6.53
C VAL A 202 -10.22 8.16 -8.01
N LEU A 203 -9.62 7.03 -8.31
CA LEU A 203 -9.41 6.55 -9.68
C LEU A 203 -10.47 5.48 -9.93
N THR A 204 -11.47 5.81 -10.73
CA THR A 204 -12.69 5.02 -10.87
C THR A 204 -12.86 4.47 -12.29
N SER A 205 -13.45 3.28 -12.42
CA SER A 205 -13.86 2.74 -13.71
C SER A 205 -15.00 3.55 -14.33
N ASN A 206 -15.81 4.22 -13.49
CA ASN A 206 -16.97 5.00 -13.91
C ASN A 206 -16.84 6.48 -13.53
N VAL A 207 -16.26 7.27 -14.44
CA VAL A 207 -16.00 8.70 -14.23
C VAL A 207 -17.27 9.55 -14.06
N SER A 208 -18.46 9.05 -14.40
CA SER A 208 -19.71 9.78 -14.12
C SER A 208 -19.95 9.98 -12.61
N ARG A 209 -19.30 9.16 -11.77
CA ARG A 209 -19.33 9.29 -10.30
C ARG A 209 -18.41 10.38 -9.76
N CYS A 210 -17.55 10.98 -10.58
CA CYS A 210 -16.56 11.93 -10.09
C CYS A 210 -17.17 13.17 -9.44
N ASP A 211 -18.28 13.69 -9.96
CA ASP A 211 -18.95 14.84 -9.32
C ASP A 211 -19.52 14.47 -7.95
N TYR A 212 -20.02 13.25 -7.80
CA TYR A 212 -20.42 12.73 -6.50
C TYR A 212 -19.23 12.65 -5.54
N TYR A 213 -18.09 12.06 -5.93
CA TYR A 213 -16.93 11.95 -5.05
C TYR A 213 -16.36 13.33 -4.67
N ARG A 214 -16.25 14.25 -5.62
CA ARG A 214 -15.79 15.63 -5.36
C ARG A 214 -16.69 16.38 -4.40
N ALA A 215 -18.02 16.17 -4.48
CA ALA A 215 -18.99 16.83 -3.64
C ALA A 215 -19.19 16.16 -2.27
N ASN A 216 -18.83 14.88 -2.13
CA ASN A 216 -19.15 14.09 -0.93
C ASN A 216 -17.92 13.54 -0.19
N SER A 217 -16.69 13.79 -0.64
CA SER A 217 -15.49 13.42 0.12
C SER A 217 -15.45 14.14 1.46
N GLN A 218 -14.81 13.52 2.48
CA GLN A 218 -14.72 14.17 3.80
C GLN A 218 -13.80 15.40 3.77
N ASN A 219 -12.99 15.58 2.72
CA ASN A 219 -12.21 16.81 2.54
C ASN A 219 -13.09 18.06 2.50
N VAL A 220 -14.31 17.97 1.94
CA VAL A 220 -15.23 19.11 1.75
C VAL A 220 -16.55 18.99 2.50
N VAL A 221 -16.94 17.79 2.94
CA VAL A 221 -18.16 17.55 3.72
C VAL A 221 -17.83 17.06 5.13
N GLY A 222 -18.39 17.71 6.14
CA GLY A 222 -18.29 17.29 7.53
C GLY A 222 -19.08 16.00 7.79
N ARG A 223 -18.67 15.22 8.79
CA ARG A 223 -19.31 13.92 9.10
C ARG A 223 -20.00 13.93 10.45
N GLY A 224 -21.21 13.40 10.48
CA GLY A 224 -22.02 13.33 11.69
C GLY A 224 -21.57 12.20 12.61
N TYR A 225 -21.63 12.43 13.91
CA TYR A 225 -21.44 11.42 14.95
C TYR A 225 -22.26 11.76 16.20
N CYS A 226 -22.49 10.78 17.06
CA CYS A 226 -23.21 10.99 18.31
C CYS A 226 -22.24 11.28 19.47
N TYR A 227 -22.25 12.50 19.98
CA TYR A 227 -21.37 12.92 21.07
C TYR A 227 -21.69 12.15 22.36
N ALA A 228 -20.66 11.61 23.00
CA ALA A 228 -20.71 10.77 24.21
C ALA A 228 -21.46 9.43 24.09
N TRP A 229 -22.07 9.13 22.95
CA TRP A 229 -22.81 7.89 22.69
C TRP A 229 -22.42 7.29 21.32
N PRO A 230 -21.16 6.86 21.14
CA PRO A 230 -20.65 6.36 19.86
C PRO A 230 -21.43 5.13 19.32
N ALA A 231 -22.20 4.45 20.16
CA ALA A 231 -23.09 3.35 19.77
C ALA A 231 -24.09 3.71 18.65
N ALA A 232 -24.53 4.98 18.55
CA ALA A 232 -25.50 5.40 17.55
C ALA A 232 -24.88 5.61 16.15
N ASN A 233 -25.43 4.92 15.16
CA ASN A 233 -24.97 5.02 13.77
C ASN A 233 -25.51 6.28 13.04
N ASN A 234 -26.63 6.85 13.49
CA ASN A 234 -27.28 7.98 12.82
C ASN A 234 -27.95 8.93 13.83
N ALA A 235 -28.39 10.09 13.36
CA ALA A 235 -28.98 11.15 14.19
C ALA A 235 -30.26 10.71 14.93
N ARG A 236 -31.08 9.86 14.30
CA ARG A 236 -32.31 9.34 14.91
C ARG A 236 -31.99 8.45 16.10
N ASP A 237 -31.09 7.48 15.92
CA ASP A 237 -30.68 6.56 16.98
C ASP A 237 -29.95 7.32 18.10
N CYS A 238 -29.16 8.33 17.74
CA CYS A 238 -28.51 9.21 18.70
C CYS A 238 -29.54 9.94 19.59
N ALA A 239 -30.57 10.52 18.99
CA ALA A 239 -31.64 11.18 19.72
C ALA A 239 -32.44 10.20 20.61
N ALA A 240 -32.66 8.97 20.15
CA ALA A 240 -33.34 7.93 20.93
C ALA A 240 -32.55 7.51 22.18
N LEU A 241 -31.22 7.59 22.13
CA LEU A 241 -30.34 7.37 23.29
C LEU A 241 -30.20 8.62 24.19
N GLY A 242 -30.89 9.72 23.89
CA GLY A 242 -30.73 11.01 24.58
C GLY A 242 -29.39 11.70 24.28
N GLY A 243 -28.68 11.24 23.23
CA GLY A 243 -27.42 11.80 22.79
C GLY A 243 -27.59 13.05 21.91
N LYS A 244 -26.48 13.76 21.71
CA LYS A 244 -26.41 14.94 20.82
C LYS A 244 -25.70 14.57 19.53
N TRP A 245 -26.40 14.65 18.40
CA TRP A 245 -25.77 14.51 17.09
C TRP A 245 -24.96 15.75 16.76
N VAL A 246 -23.69 15.57 16.44
CA VAL A 246 -22.72 16.64 16.14
C VAL A 246 -22.07 16.35 14.79
N THR A 247 -21.66 17.38 14.07
CA THR A 247 -20.93 17.24 12.80
C THR A 247 -19.47 17.61 13.03
N ALA A 248 -18.57 16.66 12.83
CA ALA A 248 -17.13 16.92 12.72
C ALA A 248 -16.88 17.75 11.45
N PRO A 249 -15.97 18.74 11.49
CA PRO A 249 -15.67 19.56 10.31
C PRO A 249 -15.09 18.70 9.17
N PRO A 250 -15.16 19.19 7.92
CA PRO A 250 -14.41 18.58 6.83
C PRO A 250 -12.90 18.50 7.14
N ASN A 251 -12.24 17.49 6.60
CA ASN A 251 -10.79 17.27 6.78
C ASN A 251 -9.92 18.30 6.02
N GLY A 252 -10.52 19.14 5.17
CA GLY A 252 -9.82 20.15 4.37
C GLY A 252 -8.99 19.56 3.23
N GLY A 253 -8.31 20.43 2.47
CA GLY A 253 -7.50 20.05 1.29
C GLY A 253 -8.23 20.20 -0.05
N GLY A 254 -9.50 20.64 -0.03
CA GLY A 254 -10.31 20.82 -1.24
C GLY A 254 -10.93 19.52 -1.76
N PRO A 255 -11.75 19.60 -2.83
CA PRO A 255 -12.36 18.42 -3.43
C PRO A 255 -11.31 17.36 -3.78
N VAL A 256 -11.66 16.09 -3.57
CA VAL A 256 -10.78 14.97 -3.95
C VAL A 256 -10.53 15.00 -5.46
N ASP A 257 -9.31 14.69 -5.89
CA ASP A 257 -9.09 14.49 -7.31
C ASP A 257 -9.85 13.23 -7.77
N CYS A 258 -10.56 13.31 -8.89
CA CYS A 258 -11.25 12.15 -9.44
C CYS A 258 -11.06 12.10 -10.94
N ARG A 259 -10.62 10.93 -11.41
CA ARG A 259 -10.32 10.66 -12.81
C ARG A 259 -10.48 9.16 -13.10
N ALA A 260 -10.36 8.79 -14.37
CA ALA A 260 -10.43 7.40 -14.79
C ALA A 260 -9.31 6.57 -14.13
N ALA A 261 -9.64 5.33 -13.74
CA ALA A 261 -8.67 4.36 -13.28
C ALA A 261 -7.64 4.01 -14.37
N PRO A 262 -6.35 3.88 -14.04
CA PRO A 262 -5.38 3.35 -14.99
C PRO A 262 -5.74 1.90 -15.32
N TYR A 263 -5.56 1.52 -16.59
CA TYR A 263 -5.78 0.15 -17.02
C TYR A 263 -4.76 -0.81 -16.39
N ALA A 264 -5.27 -1.85 -15.76
CA ALA A 264 -4.55 -3.00 -15.25
C ALA A 264 -5.32 -4.25 -15.69
N ARG A 265 -4.60 -5.23 -16.24
CA ARG A 265 -5.21 -6.46 -16.74
C ARG A 265 -5.64 -7.37 -15.58
N ASP A 266 -6.70 -8.15 -15.80
CA ASP A 266 -7.04 -9.29 -14.94
C ASP A 266 -5.87 -10.28 -14.79
N ASN A 267 -5.71 -10.80 -13.57
CA ASN A 267 -4.59 -11.65 -13.16
C ASN A 267 -3.23 -11.03 -13.50
N GLY A 268 -3.16 -9.70 -13.45
CA GLY A 268 -2.10 -8.90 -14.03
C GLY A 268 -1.14 -8.29 -13.02
N LEU A 269 -0.63 -9.06 -12.06
CA LEU A 269 0.32 -8.56 -11.04
C LEU A 269 1.62 -7.95 -11.61
N GLY A 270 1.89 -8.09 -12.92
CA GLY A 270 2.96 -7.39 -13.64
C GLY A 270 2.57 -6.03 -14.25
N TRP A 271 1.31 -5.60 -14.17
CA TRP A 271 0.82 -4.33 -14.71
C TRP A 271 0.83 -3.25 -13.64
N VAL A 272 1.85 -2.41 -13.72
CA VAL A 272 2.08 -1.32 -12.77
C VAL A 272 1.16 -0.15 -13.08
N SER A 273 0.43 0.29 -12.06
CA SER A 273 -0.36 1.51 -12.06
C SER A 273 0.34 2.59 -11.26
N ALA A 274 0.18 3.85 -11.66
CA ALA A 274 0.82 4.98 -10.99
C ALA A 274 -0.07 6.23 -10.91
N TYR A 275 0.17 7.05 -9.90
CA TYR A 275 -0.48 8.33 -9.67
C TYR A 275 0.50 9.36 -9.09
N ASN A 276 0.61 10.53 -9.73
CA ASN A 276 1.47 11.61 -9.23
C ASN A 276 0.75 12.42 -8.14
N TRP A 277 1.11 12.17 -6.88
CA TRP A 277 0.62 12.91 -5.73
C TRP A 277 1.46 14.15 -5.46
N THR A 278 0.81 15.31 -5.34
CA THR A 278 1.45 16.52 -4.81
C THR A 278 1.28 16.55 -3.30
N ILE A 279 2.40 16.52 -2.58
CA ILE A 279 2.39 16.50 -1.11
C ILE A 279 1.72 17.78 -0.58
N PRO A 280 0.75 17.67 0.35
CA PRO A 280 -0.02 18.81 0.82
C PRO A 280 0.80 19.76 1.72
N HIS A 281 0.48 21.05 1.66
CA HIS A 281 1.13 22.09 2.47
C HIS A 281 0.60 22.18 3.91
N ASP A 282 -0.61 21.70 4.16
CA ASP A 282 -1.34 21.80 5.42
C ASP A 282 -1.26 20.52 6.26
N ALA A 283 -0.37 19.59 5.91
CA ALA A 283 -0.20 18.30 6.57
C ALA A 283 1.20 18.10 7.16
N LEU A 284 1.87 19.18 7.54
CA LEU A 284 3.21 19.13 8.12
C LEU A 284 3.19 18.31 9.42
N HIS A 285 3.91 17.19 9.43
CA HIS A 285 3.95 16.27 10.55
C HIS A 285 5.13 15.31 10.42
N GLU A 286 5.72 14.86 11.53
CA GLU A 286 6.84 13.89 11.51
C GLU A 286 6.38 12.43 11.35
N SER A 287 5.08 12.18 11.46
CA SER A 287 4.46 10.86 11.32
C SER A 287 3.22 10.92 10.43
N CYS A 288 3.34 10.40 9.22
CA CYS A 288 2.28 10.26 8.24
C CYS A 288 2.32 8.87 7.60
N VAL A 289 1.20 8.42 7.06
CA VAL A 289 1.09 7.17 6.31
C VAL A 289 0.19 7.35 5.10
N LEU A 290 0.50 6.66 4.00
CA LEU A 290 -0.35 6.56 2.82
C LEU A 290 -1.11 5.22 2.84
N ARG A 291 -2.38 5.26 2.46
CA ARG A 291 -3.23 4.08 2.27
C ARG A 291 -3.79 4.08 0.87
N LEU A 292 -3.76 2.90 0.25
CA LEU A 292 -4.49 2.60 -0.97
C LEU A 292 -5.62 1.64 -0.61
N ARG A 293 -6.84 1.99 -0.99
CA ARG A 293 -7.99 1.05 -1.02
C ARG A 293 -8.32 0.73 -2.46
N TYR A 294 -8.61 -0.53 -2.72
CA TYR A 294 -8.99 -1.05 -4.03
C TYR A 294 -10.31 -1.79 -3.87
N ASN A 295 -11.39 -1.09 -4.19
CA ASN A 295 -12.75 -1.64 -4.17
C ASN A 295 -13.07 -2.20 -5.54
N ILE A 296 -13.56 -3.44 -5.59
CA ILE A 296 -14.03 -4.08 -6.80
C ILE A 296 -15.46 -4.57 -6.65
N SER A 297 -16.18 -4.58 -7.75
CA SER A 297 -17.46 -5.27 -7.91
C SER A 297 -17.52 -5.91 -9.28
N VAL A 298 -18.39 -6.91 -9.42
CA VAL A 298 -18.76 -7.51 -10.69
C VAL A 298 -19.91 -6.75 -11.35
N GLY A 299 -20.12 -6.96 -12.66
CA GLY A 299 -21.26 -6.43 -13.41
C GLY A 299 -22.57 -7.21 -13.25
N ASP A 300 -22.58 -8.28 -12.44
CA ASP A 300 -23.77 -9.12 -12.21
C ASP A 300 -24.89 -8.39 -11.44
N TYR A 301 -24.58 -7.26 -10.81
CA TYR A 301 -25.56 -6.42 -10.10
C TYR A 301 -25.10 -4.96 -10.03
N ASP A 302 -26.05 -4.04 -9.84
CA ASP A 302 -25.74 -2.64 -9.64
C ASP A 302 -25.27 -2.39 -8.19
N GLY A 303 -23.96 -2.49 -7.96
CA GLY A 303 -23.36 -2.26 -6.65
C GLY A 303 -23.58 -0.86 -6.06
N TRP A 304 -24.00 0.14 -6.86
CA TRP A 304 -24.26 1.50 -6.39
C TRP A 304 -25.67 1.67 -5.83
N ASN A 305 -26.65 0.99 -6.44
CA ASN A 305 -28.06 1.08 -6.10
C ASN A 305 -28.59 -0.18 -5.40
N THR A 306 -27.70 -1.00 -4.82
CA THR A 306 -28.08 -2.20 -4.07
C THR A 306 -27.86 -2.01 -2.57
N TYR A 307 -28.93 -2.18 -1.78
CA TYR A 307 -28.93 -1.93 -0.33
C TYR A 307 -29.49 -3.13 0.46
N SER A 308 -29.67 -2.94 1.77
CA SER A 308 -30.09 -4.02 2.67
C SER A 308 -31.49 -4.56 2.43
N ASP A 309 -32.35 -3.80 1.76
CA ASP A 309 -33.69 -4.24 1.36
C ASP A 309 -33.65 -5.31 0.26
N GLN A 310 -32.50 -5.51 -0.39
CA GLN A 310 -32.25 -6.58 -1.36
C GLN A 310 -31.37 -7.72 -0.80
N ASN A 311 -31.16 -7.80 0.51
CA ASN A 311 -30.50 -8.97 1.11
C ASN A 311 -31.34 -10.24 0.93
N GLU A 312 -30.74 -11.43 0.96
CA GLU A 312 -31.48 -12.70 0.78
C GLU A 312 -32.58 -12.89 1.83
N TRP A 313 -32.31 -12.52 3.08
CA TRP A 313 -33.29 -12.52 4.16
C TRP A 313 -33.77 -11.10 4.45
N ASN A 314 -34.56 -10.55 3.54
CA ASN A 314 -35.21 -9.25 3.72
C ASN A 314 -36.71 -9.38 4.00
N PRO A 315 -37.29 -8.46 4.81
CA PRO A 315 -38.73 -8.43 5.06
C PRO A 315 -39.53 -7.71 3.95
N PHE A 316 -38.86 -7.17 2.93
CA PHE A 316 -39.45 -6.30 1.91
C PHE A 316 -39.92 -7.06 0.66
N GLY A 317 -39.58 -8.34 0.54
CA GLY A 317 -39.93 -9.20 -0.59
C GLY A 317 -39.12 -8.93 -1.86
N ASN A 318 -38.14 -8.03 -1.82
CA ASN A 318 -37.25 -7.79 -2.95
C ASN A 318 -36.36 -9.01 -3.19
N LYS A 319 -36.05 -9.31 -4.45
CA LYS A 319 -35.16 -10.43 -4.77
C LYS A 319 -33.70 -10.00 -4.61
N CYS A 320 -32.91 -10.84 -3.92
CA CYS A 320 -31.46 -10.65 -3.85
C CYS A 320 -30.85 -10.83 -5.25
N PRO A 321 -30.04 -9.86 -5.74
CA PRO A 321 -29.51 -9.92 -7.10
C PRO A 321 -28.42 -10.99 -7.27
N ILE A 322 -27.77 -11.38 -6.17
CA ILE A 322 -26.74 -12.42 -6.15
C ILE A 322 -26.95 -13.36 -4.97
N THR A 323 -26.83 -14.67 -5.17
CA THR A 323 -26.94 -15.69 -4.11
C THR A 323 -25.75 -16.62 -4.18
N ARG A 324 -25.43 -17.35 -3.11
CA ARG A 324 -24.34 -18.33 -3.13
C ARG A 324 -24.69 -19.51 -4.03
N ASP A 325 -23.71 -19.92 -4.83
CA ASP A 325 -23.76 -21.07 -5.74
C ASP A 325 -25.11 -21.24 -6.48
N PRO A 326 -25.58 -20.22 -7.21
CA PRO A 326 -26.89 -20.26 -7.84
C PRO A 326 -26.91 -21.33 -8.94
N THR A 327 -28.00 -22.10 -8.98
CA THR A 327 -28.31 -22.95 -10.11
C THR A 327 -29.05 -22.14 -11.16
N VAL A 328 -28.40 -21.93 -12.30
CA VAL A 328 -28.96 -21.20 -13.45
C VAL A 328 -29.39 -22.18 -14.54
N GLN A 329 -30.47 -21.84 -15.22
CA GLN A 329 -30.89 -22.59 -16.39
C GLN A 329 -29.94 -22.27 -17.54
N PHE A 330 -29.16 -23.27 -17.97
CA PHE A 330 -28.21 -23.10 -19.07
C PHE A 330 -28.88 -23.39 -20.40
N ASP A 331 -29.68 -24.45 -20.46
CA ASP A 331 -30.45 -24.81 -21.64
C ASP A 331 -31.93 -25.06 -21.29
N THR A 332 -32.81 -24.47 -22.08
CA THR A 332 -34.26 -24.65 -22.00
C THR A 332 -34.77 -25.68 -23.00
N GLU A 333 -33.98 -26.00 -24.02
CA GLU A 333 -34.36 -26.88 -25.10
C GLU A 333 -34.15 -28.35 -24.73
N ASP A 334 -35.16 -29.17 -25.03
CA ASP A 334 -35.07 -30.63 -24.91
C ASP A 334 -35.33 -31.23 -26.30
N THR A 335 -34.24 -31.40 -27.04
CA THR A 335 -34.21 -31.98 -28.39
C THR A 335 -33.47 -33.32 -28.36
N PRO A 336 -33.53 -34.13 -29.44
CA PRO A 336 -32.77 -35.38 -29.51
C PRO A 336 -31.23 -35.22 -29.44
N VAL A 337 -30.71 -33.99 -29.56
CA VAL A 337 -29.26 -33.69 -29.58
C VAL A 337 -28.84 -32.83 -28.37
N ILE A 338 -29.76 -32.03 -27.83
CA ILE A 338 -29.54 -31.09 -26.72
C ILE A 338 -30.55 -31.43 -25.63
N SER A 339 -30.10 -31.63 -24.40
CA SER A 339 -31.01 -31.89 -23.27
C SER A 339 -31.03 -30.68 -22.34
N ALA A 340 -32.21 -30.32 -21.84
CA ALA A 340 -32.37 -29.24 -20.89
C ALA A 340 -31.54 -29.52 -19.64
N ARG A 341 -30.66 -28.59 -19.30
CA ARG A 341 -29.70 -28.76 -18.20
C ARG A 341 -29.48 -27.44 -17.48
N ASN A 342 -29.20 -27.56 -16.20
CA ASN A 342 -28.82 -26.44 -15.36
C ASN A 342 -27.32 -26.50 -15.07
N LEU A 343 -26.74 -25.33 -14.81
CA LEU A 343 -25.38 -25.18 -14.29
C LEU A 343 -25.45 -24.54 -12.91
N THR A 344 -24.64 -25.05 -11.99
CA THR A 344 -24.42 -24.38 -10.71
C THR A 344 -23.15 -23.56 -10.82
N LEU A 345 -23.25 -22.25 -10.61
CA LEU A 345 -22.09 -21.37 -10.57
C LEU A 345 -21.34 -21.59 -9.25
N ALA A 346 -20.02 -21.51 -9.26
CA ALA A 346 -19.21 -21.50 -8.04
C ALA A 346 -19.05 -20.05 -7.56
N LEU A 347 -20.09 -19.51 -6.92
CA LEU A 347 -20.18 -18.10 -6.56
C LEU A 347 -20.20 -17.93 -5.04
N ASP A 348 -19.13 -17.34 -4.50
CA ASP A 348 -19.13 -16.83 -3.13
C ASP A 348 -19.46 -15.34 -3.15
N THR A 349 -20.65 -15.00 -2.69
CA THR A 349 -21.17 -13.63 -2.50
C THR A 349 -20.31 -12.75 -1.58
N ARG A 350 -19.43 -13.35 -0.75
CA ARG A 350 -18.42 -12.59 0.00
C ARG A 350 -17.26 -12.13 -0.88
N GLN A 351 -17.15 -12.67 -2.10
CA GLN A 351 -16.08 -12.44 -3.08
C GLN A 351 -16.52 -11.63 -4.30
N THR A 352 -17.82 -11.49 -4.58
CA THR A 352 -18.36 -10.75 -5.75
C THR A 352 -18.25 -9.23 -5.65
N GLY A 353 -17.88 -8.71 -4.49
CA GLY A 353 -17.39 -7.35 -4.33
C GLY A 353 -16.58 -7.22 -3.06
N ARG A 354 -15.35 -6.71 -3.21
CA ARG A 354 -14.35 -6.72 -2.13
C ARG A 354 -13.55 -5.43 -2.11
N THR A 355 -13.12 -5.06 -0.91
CA THR A 355 -12.20 -3.95 -0.70
C THR A 355 -10.89 -4.51 -0.19
N PHE A 356 -9.88 -4.43 -1.04
CA PHE A 356 -8.50 -4.70 -0.67
C PHE A 356 -7.84 -3.39 -0.24
N GLN A 357 -6.76 -3.50 0.52
CA GLN A 357 -5.96 -2.35 0.86
C GLN A 357 -4.51 -2.72 1.07
N ASP A 358 -3.65 -1.74 0.83
CA ASP A 358 -2.26 -1.74 1.25
C ASP A 358 -1.89 -0.35 1.81
N ARG A 359 -0.86 -0.30 2.64
CA ARG A 359 -0.45 0.89 3.37
C ARG A 359 1.06 1.03 3.31
N SER A 360 1.55 2.25 3.20
CA SER A 360 2.98 2.55 3.21
C SER A 360 3.58 2.40 4.60
N TYR A 361 4.90 2.45 4.68
CA TYR A 361 5.60 2.85 5.91
C TYR A 361 5.16 4.23 6.43
N THR A 362 5.56 4.56 7.67
CA THR A 362 5.47 5.95 8.13
C THR A 362 6.55 6.85 7.56
N PHE A 363 6.19 8.09 7.22
CA PHE A 363 7.08 9.13 6.71
C PHE A 363 6.73 10.49 7.28
N ALA A 364 7.65 11.45 7.19
CA ALA A 364 7.39 12.83 7.56
C ALA A 364 6.97 13.70 6.37
N ILE A 365 6.12 14.68 6.59
CA ILE A 365 5.87 15.79 5.66
C ILE A 365 6.47 17.05 6.26
N ARG A 366 7.48 17.62 5.59
CA ARG A 366 8.27 18.75 6.08
C ARG A 366 8.03 20.02 5.27
N PRO A 367 8.25 21.21 5.86
CA PRO A 367 8.17 22.48 5.14
C PRO A 367 9.13 22.49 3.94
N ARG A 368 8.69 23.07 2.82
CA ARG A 368 9.58 23.35 1.69
C ARG A 368 10.77 24.21 2.19
N PRO A 369 12.03 23.89 1.84
CA PRO A 369 13.17 24.68 2.28
C PRO A 369 13.10 26.12 1.78
N ALA A 370 13.52 27.08 2.61
CA ALA A 370 13.37 28.51 2.32
C ALA A 370 14.10 29.00 1.06
N HIS A 371 15.11 28.26 0.60
CA HIS A 371 15.87 28.59 -0.62
C HIS A 371 15.23 28.04 -1.90
N VAL A 372 14.19 27.22 -1.79
CA VAL A 372 13.43 26.66 -2.91
C VAL A 372 12.17 27.48 -3.10
N GLY A 373 11.99 28.05 -4.29
CA GLY A 373 10.85 28.88 -4.62
C GLY A 373 9.51 28.13 -4.47
N PRO A 374 8.40 28.86 -4.22
CA PRO A 374 7.09 28.24 -4.02
C PRO A 374 6.58 27.49 -5.26
N ASN A 375 7.04 27.89 -6.46
CA ASN A 375 6.69 27.28 -7.73
C ASN A 375 7.78 26.33 -8.27
N ASP A 376 8.90 26.20 -7.56
CA ASP A 376 9.98 25.31 -7.99
C ASP A 376 9.52 23.87 -7.80
N ARG A 377 9.58 23.12 -8.90
CA ARG A 377 9.14 21.73 -8.94
C ARG A 377 10.15 20.87 -8.22
N ILE A 378 9.68 20.12 -7.22
CA ILE A 378 10.47 19.09 -6.53
C ILE A 378 9.91 17.73 -6.95
N VAL A 379 10.76 16.85 -7.49
CA VAL A 379 10.41 15.46 -7.83
C VAL A 379 11.12 14.54 -6.85
N ASN A 380 10.38 13.63 -6.21
CA ASN A 380 10.96 12.63 -5.31
C ASN A 380 11.42 11.41 -6.12
N LEU A 381 12.68 11.02 -5.97
CA LEU A 381 13.21 9.76 -6.47
C LEU A 381 13.42 8.81 -5.29
N ASN A 382 12.63 7.73 -5.31
CA ASN A 382 12.57 6.71 -4.30
C ASN A 382 12.99 5.36 -4.88
N VAL A 383 12.88 4.32 -4.07
CA VAL A 383 13.10 2.92 -4.45
C VAL A 383 11.87 2.07 -4.13
N LYS A 384 11.65 1.03 -4.92
CA LYS A 384 10.67 -0.05 -4.68
C LYS A 384 11.37 -1.39 -4.54
N GLY A 385 10.61 -2.42 -4.21
CA GLY A 385 11.09 -3.80 -4.28
C GLY A 385 12.09 -4.23 -3.21
N LYS A 386 12.56 -5.47 -3.37
CA LYS A 386 13.57 -6.15 -2.55
C LYS A 386 14.69 -6.73 -3.42
N ARG A 387 15.83 -7.02 -2.82
CA ARG A 387 16.92 -7.76 -3.48
C ARG A 387 16.52 -9.20 -3.76
N GLY A 388 16.78 -9.63 -4.98
CA GLY A 388 16.61 -11.00 -5.46
C GLY A 388 16.01 -11.03 -6.85
N THR A 389 15.91 -12.24 -7.42
CA THR A 389 15.18 -12.49 -8.66
C THR A 389 13.67 -12.37 -8.46
N LEU A 390 12.91 -12.22 -9.55
CA LEU A 390 11.45 -12.15 -9.52
C LEU A 390 10.81 -13.27 -8.69
N THR A 391 11.33 -14.49 -8.78
CA THR A 391 10.81 -15.66 -8.04
C THR A 391 11.14 -15.60 -6.55
N GLN A 392 12.32 -15.11 -6.18
CA GLN A 392 12.76 -15.02 -4.77
C GLN A 392 12.03 -13.93 -4.01
N VAL A 393 11.67 -12.84 -4.70
CA VAL A 393 11.04 -11.67 -4.10
C VAL A 393 9.54 -11.61 -4.34
N PHE A 394 8.91 -12.61 -4.95
CA PHE A 394 7.46 -12.69 -4.99
C PHE A 394 6.90 -12.92 -3.57
N PRO A 395 5.79 -12.26 -3.15
CA PRO A 395 4.88 -11.37 -3.88
C PRO A 395 5.24 -9.87 -3.83
N ALA A 396 6.47 -9.52 -3.43
CA ALA A 396 7.02 -8.20 -3.67
C ALA A 396 7.53 -8.06 -5.12
N VAL A 397 8.19 -6.95 -5.43
CA VAL A 397 8.83 -6.73 -6.74
C VAL A 397 10.34 -6.70 -6.59
N MET A 398 11.06 -6.90 -7.71
CA MET A 398 12.51 -6.70 -7.73
C MET A 398 12.83 -5.24 -7.41
N TYR A 399 13.97 -5.04 -6.73
CA TYR A 399 14.46 -3.72 -6.40
C TYR A 399 14.57 -2.84 -7.67
N ASP A 400 14.09 -1.62 -7.59
CA ASP A 400 14.23 -0.63 -8.66
C ASP A 400 13.99 0.80 -8.13
N PHE A 401 14.28 1.80 -8.94
CA PHE A 401 13.97 3.20 -8.65
C PHE A 401 12.56 3.59 -9.14
N VAL A 402 11.93 4.55 -8.45
CA VAL A 402 10.64 5.14 -8.83
C VAL A 402 10.71 6.66 -8.67
N PRO A 403 10.42 7.44 -9.71
CA PRO A 403 10.07 7.01 -11.07
C PRO A 403 11.27 6.44 -11.84
N ASN A 404 11.02 5.52 -12.77
CA ASN A 404 12.04 4.89 -13.63
C ASN A 404 12.42 5.80 -14.82
N SER A 405 11.67 6.88 -15.03
CA SER A 405 11.93 7.90 -16.05
C SER A 405 11.77 9.29 -15.45
N LEU A 406 12.83 10.09 -15.54
CA LEU A 406 12.86 11.46 -15.04
C LEU A 406 12.91 12.43 -16.21
N TYR A 407 11.97 13.39 -16.18
CA TYR A 407 11.91 14.53 -17.08
C TYR A 407 11.96 15.81 -16.25
N MET A 408 13.14 16.44 -16.19
CA MET A 408 13.40 17.60 -15.35
C MET A 408 13.97 18.75 -16.17
N ARG A 409 13.50 19.96 -15.87
CA ARG A 409 13.97 21.20 -16.48
C ARG A 409 15.09 21.81 -15.65
N PRO A 410 15.96 22.64 -16.25
CA PRO A 410 16.86 23.48 -15.46
C PRO A 410 16.05 24.28 -14.41
N GLY A 411 16.48 24.23 -13.15
CA GLY A 411 15.78 24.84 -12.02
C GLY A 411 14.84 23.91 -11.25
N ASP A 412 14.42 22.77 -11.82
CA ASP A 412 13.72 21.73 -11.06
C ASP A 412 14.67 21.13 -10.00
N TYR A 413 14.11 20.58 -8.93
CA TYR A 413 14.84 19.92 -7.85
C TYR A 413 14.52 18.43 -7.82
N LEU A 414 15.55 17.61 -7.71
CA LEU A 414 15.44 16.19 -7.42
C LEU A 414 15.66 15.97 -5.93
N HIS A 415 14.68 15.37 -5.26
CA HIS A 415 14.80 14.95 -3.88
C HIS A 415 15.19 13.48 -3.84
N LEU A 416 16.39 13.20 -3.35
CA LEU A 416 17.00 11.89 -3.36
C LEU A 416 17.05 11.33 -1.95
N GLN A 417 16.20 10.34 -1.68
CA GLN A 417 16.29 9.56 -0.46
C GLN A 417 15.72 8.16 -0.65
N TRP A 418 16.29 7.22 0.06
CA TRP A 418 15.78 5.85 0.09
C TRP A 418 16.28 5.12 1.32
N THR A 419 15.67 3.98 1.57
CA THR A 419 16.10 3.06 2.61
C THR A 419 16.18 1.66 2.01
N GLY A 420 17.34 1.02 2.16
CA GLY A 420 17.57 -0.39 1.83
C GLY A 420 17.53 -1.27 3.07
N SER A 421 17.26 -2.57 2.92
CA SER A 421 17.18 -3.62 3.94
C SER A 421 18.52 -4.31 4.18
N THR A 422 18.69 -4.83 5.41
CA THR A 422 19.75 -5.78 5.80
C THR A 422 19.19 -7.14 6.21
N PHE A 423 17.90 -7.39 5.96
CA PHE A 423 17.16 -8.56 6.42
C PHE A 423 16.58 -9.37 5.26
N ASN A 424 17.08 -9.23 4.04
CA ASN A 424 16.67 -10.14 2.97
C ASN A 424 17.20 -11.57 3.24
N PRO A 425 16.52 -12.63 2.77
CA PRO A 425 17.05 -13.98 2.84
C PRO A 425 18.48 -14.07 2.30
N ALA A 426 19.37 -14.74 3.03
CA ALA A 426 20.79 -14.80 2.69
C ALA A 426 21.05 -15.49 1.32
N ASN A 427 20.14 -16.32 0.87
CA ASN A 427 20.19 -17.00 -0.44
C ASN A 427 19.57 -16.19 -1.59
N ASN A 428 19.08 -14.98 -1.34
CA ASN A 428 18.64 -14.10 -2.42
C ASN A 428 19.84 -13.60 -3.23
N GLU A 429 19.67 -13.59 -4.56
CA GLU A 429 20.71 -13.15 -5.48
C GLU A 429 21.09 -11.67 -5.22
N GLY A 430 22.37 -11.35 -5.37
CA GLY A 430 22.88 -9.97 -5.36
C GLY A 430 24.34 -9.87 -4.90
N GLU A 431 24.82 -8.65 -4.76
CA GLU A 431 26.24 -8.35 -4.52
C GLU A 431 26.52 -7.80 -3.11
N GLY A 432 27.78 -7.92 -2.67
CA GLY A 432 28.23 -7.45 -1.35
C GLY A 432 27.82 -8.36 -0.20
N THR A 433 27.56 -7.77 0.97
CA THR A 433 27.10 -8.51 2.16
C THR A 433 25.77 -9.23 1.90
N TYR A 434 25.63 -10.47 2.39
CA TYR A 434 24.39 -11.23 2.27
C TYR A 434 23.23 -10.57 3.02
N GLY A 435 22.04 -10.69 2.45
CA GLY A 435 20.81 -10.14 3.03
C GLY A 435 20.67 -8.61 2.93
N THR A 436 21.69 -7.90 2.45
CA THR A 436 21.63 -6.44 2.29
C THR A 436 21.20 -6.04 0.87
N ASP A 437 20.39 -5.00 0.72
CA ASP A 437 20.00 -4.43 -0.59
C ASP A 437 20.44 -2.97 -0.76
N ILE A 438 21.53 -2.62 -0.10
CA ILE A 438 22.10 -1.28 -0.14
C ILE A 438 22.55 -0.98 -1.57
N THR A 439 21.99 0.09 -2.14
CA THR A 439 22.16 0.48 -3.54
C THR A 439 22.68 1.90 -3.63
N ASN A 440 23.64 2.12 -4.54
CA ASN A 440 24.19 3.43 -4.87
C ASN A 440 23.60 3.97 -6.18
N LEU A 441 23.90 5.23 -6.49
CA LEU A 441 23.49 5.84 -7.75
C LEU A 441 24.72 6.42 -8.46
N VAL A 442 24.94 6.00 -9.70
CA VAL A 442 26.04 6.49 -10.54
C VAL A 442 25.51 6.80 -11.94
N GLN A 443 26.10 7.80 -12.58
CA GLN A 443 25.75 8.16 -13.94
C GLN A 443 26.56 7.34 -14.95
N VAL A 444 25.88 6.80 -15.95
CA VAL A 444 26.48 6.17 -17.14
C VAL A 444 26.30 7.07 -18.36
N ALA A 445 27.10 6.84 -19.41
CA ALA A 445 27.05 7.64 -20.63
C ALA A 445 25.71 7.48 -21.38
N ASP A 446 25.21 6.25 -21.43
CA ASP A 446 23.96 5.85 -22.09
C ASP A 446 23.52 4.47 -21.58
N LEU A 447 22.39 3.97 -22.07
CA LEU A 447 21.80 2.70 -21.62
C LEU A 447 22.45 1.44 -22.24
N TYR A 448 23.39 1.59 -23.19
CA TYR A 448 24.14 0.47 -23.77
C TYR A 448 25.40 0.14 -22.97
N HIS A 449 25.83 1.04 -22.06
CA HIS A 449 27.05 0.89 -21.28
C HIS A 449 26.75 0.78 -19.78
N ASN A 450 27.49 -0.11 -19.11
CA ASN A 450 27.37 -0.35 -17.66
C ASN A 450 28.51 0.26 -16.84
N VAL A 451 29.48 0.91 -17.49
CA VAL A 451 30.61 1.53 -16.80
C VAL A 451 30.23 2.95 -16.40
N PRO A 452 30.39 3.34 -15.12
CA PRO A 452 30.15 4.71 -14.68
C PRO A 452 31.01 5.71 -15.45
N LEU A 453 30.46 6.90 -15.70
CA LEU A 453 31.26 8.01 -16.22
C LEU A 453 32.45 8.28 -15.30
N ASN A 454 33.61 8.54 -15.92
CA ASN A 454 34.78 8.95 -15.16
C ASN A 454 34.44 10.20 -14.33
N PHE A 455 35.00 10.31 -13.12
CA PHE A 455 34.73 11.42 -12.23
C PHE A 455 35.03 12.81 -12.82
N SER A 456 35.97 12.91 -13.77
CA SER A 456 36.27 14.20 -14.44
C SER A 456 35.40 14.49 -15.66
N ASP A 457 34.46 13.61 -16.00
CA ASP A 457 33.64 13.76 -17.21
C ASP A 457 32.71 14.99 -17.10
N PRO A 458 32.73 15.92 -18.08
CA PRO A 458 31.91 17.13 -18.00
C PRO A 458 30.41 16.87 -18.18
N ARG A 459 30.00 15.66 -18.58
CA ARG A 459 28.58 15.31 -18.79
C ARG A 459 27.84 14.97 -17.50
N HIS A 460 28.52 14.94 -16.36
CA HIS A 460 27.92 14.66 -15.06
C HIS A 460 26.79 15.64 -14.72
N PHE A 461 25.64 15.12 -14.29
CA PHE A 461 24.46 15.90 -13.91
C PHE A 461 24.59 16.51 -12.52
N PHE A 462 25.19 15.75 -11.60
CA PHE A 462 25.35 16.16 -10.21
C PHE A 462 26.70 16.84 -9.99
N GLY A 463 26.72 17.81 -9.09
CA GLY A 463 27.96 18.42 -8.61
C GLY A 463 28.89 17.39 -7.95
N GLU A 464 30.19 17.71 -7.87
CA GLU A 464 31.24 16.82 -7.38
C GLU A 464 30.91 16.12 -6.05
N LYS A 465 30.51 16.90 -5.05
CA LYS A 465 30.14 16.39 -3.72
C LYS A 465 28.99 15.39 -3.78
N ALA A 466 27.95 15.69 -4.55
CA ALA A 466 26.79 14.83 -4.71
C ALA A 466 27.16 13.51 -5.42
N ARG A 467 28.03 13.56 -6.43
CA ARG A 467 28.50 12.35 -7.12
C ARG A 467 29.26 11.41 -6.22
N LEU A 468 30.17 11.93 -5.39
CA LEU A 468 30.88 11.11 -4.40
C LEU A 468 29.92 10.50 -3.37
N ALA A 469 29.00 11.31 -2.86
CA ALA A 469 28.00 10.87 -1.88
C ALA A 469 27.08 9.78 -2.45
N LEU A 470 26.62 9.94 -3.69
CA LEU A 470 25.75 8.97 -4.36
C LEU A 470 26.48 7.70 -4.78
N ALA A 471 27.74 7.78 -5.20
CA ALA A 471 28.52 6.62 -5.64
C ALA A 471 29.02 5.76 -4.47
N HIS A 472 29.38 6.38 -3.35
CA HIS A 472 29.99 5.68 -2.21
C HIS A 472 29.15 5.74 -0.93
N LEU A 473 27.97 6.36 -0.96
CA LEU A 473 27.02 6.43 0.16
C LEU A 473 27.63 6.95 1.46
N ASN A 474 28.56 7.92 1.34
CA ASN A 474 29.26 8.55 2.46
C ASN A 474 29.99 7.59 3.41
N GLN A 475 30.36 6.39 2.94
CA GLN A 475 31.09 5.39 3.72
C GLN A 475 32.44 5.93 4.21
N LYS A 476 32.85 5.51 5.42
CA LYS A 476 34.11 5.90 6.07
C LYS A 476 34.83 4.67 6.59
N GLY A 477 36.17 4.67 6.61
CA GLY A 477 36.96 3.53 7.12
C GLY A 477 37.18 2.41 6.10
N CYS A 478 37.12 2.77 4.81
CA CYS A 478 37.25 1.85 3.68
C CYS A 478 38.69 1.38 3.50
N ASP A 479 38.88 0.10 3.22
CA ASP A 479 40.17 -0.46 2.84
C ASP A 479 40.36 -0.40 1.32
N THR A 480 41.61 -0.25 0.89
CA THR A 480 42.01 -0.42 -0.51
C THR A 480 41.96 -1.90 -0.93
N LEU A 481 41.83 -2.16 -2.23
CA LEU A 481 41.89 -3.53 -2.75
C LEU A 481 43.18 -4.26 -2.34
N ALA A 482 44.31 -3.56 -2.27
CA ALA A 482 45.57 -4.13 -1.81
C ALA A 482 45.52 -4.58 -0.33
N GLN A 483 44.88 -3.80 0.54
CA GLN A 483 44.69 -4.16 1.95
C GLN A 483 43.73 -5.36 2.11
N LEU A 484 42.66 -5.42 1.29
CA LEU A 484 41.72 -6.54 1.29
C LEU A 484 42.38 -7.83 0.78
N LEU A 485 43.15 -7.77 -0.31
CA LEU A 485 43.93 -8.89 -0.83
C LEU A 485 44.99 -9.37 0.18
N ALA A 486 45.63 -8.46 0.91
CA ALA A 486 46.57 -8.82 1.96
C ALA A 486 45.90 -9.56 3.14
N ARG A 487 44.63 -9.25 3.42
CA ARG A 487 43.85 -9.87 4.51
C ARG A 487 43.30 -11.24 4.13
N HIS A 488 42.72 -11.36 2.94
CA HIS A 488 41.94 -12.53 2.52
C HIS A 488 42.63 -13.37 1.44
N GLY A 489 43.78 -12.95 0.93
CA GLY A 489 44.41 -13.58 -0.22
C GLY A 489 43.55 -13.41 -1.49
N PRO A 490 43.54 -14.38 -2.42
CA PRO A 490 42.74 -14.31 -3.64
C PRO A 490 41.27 -14.72 -3.46
N ASP A 491 40.80 -14.92 -2.23
CA ASP A 491 39.41 -15.27 -1.96
C ASP A 491 38.48 -14.07 -2.24
N GLN A 492 37.95 -14.05 -3.46
CA GLN A 492 37.08 -12.97 -3.93
C GLN A 492 35.77 -12.88 -3.14
N GLU A 493 35.27 -14.01 -2.63
CA GLU A 493 34.04 -14.08 -1.87
C GLU A 493 34.22 -13.43 -0.50
N ALA A 494 35.33 -13.75 0.18
CA ALA A 494 35.72 -13.09 1.42
C ALA A 494 35.97 -11.58 1.23
N ILE A 495 36.66 -11.19 0.14
CA ILE A 495 36.90 -9.77 -0.19
C ILE A 495 35.58 -9.03 -0.44
N ASN A 496 34.67 -9.61 -1.23
CA ASN A 496 33.39 -8.98 -1.56
C ASN A 496 32.51 -8.76 -0.32
N ARG A 497 32.69 -9.58 0.72
CA ARG A 497 31.90 -9.52 1.96
C ARG A 497 32.57 -8.79 3.10
N ASP A 498 33.85 -8.46 2.99
CA ASP A 498 34.55 -7.72 4.03
C ASP A 498 33.79 -6.42 4.31
N PRO A 499 33.40 -6.14 5.57
CA PRO A 499 32.70 -4.92 5.91
C PRO A 499 33.43 -3.68 5.38
N ARG A 500 34.77 -3.65 5.41
CA ARG A 500 35.58 -2.52 4.93
C ARG A 500 35.71 -2.41 3.42
N ASN A 501 35.12 -3.33 2.65
CA ASN A 501 35.02 -3.22 1.19
C ASN A 501 33.90 -2.26 0.78
N CYS A 502 34.18 -0.97 0.84
CA CYS A 502 33.22 0.06 0.45
C CYS A 502 32.87 0.08 -1.04
N ALA A 503 33.65 -0.57 -1.90
CA ALA A 503 33.30 -0.75 -3.31
C ALA A 503 32.08 -1.67 -3.50
N LYS A 504 31.77 -2.49 -2.48
CA LYS A 504 30.56 -3.31 -2.38
C LYS A 504 29.50 -2.73 -1.44
N LEU A 505 29.69 -1.48 -0.98
CA LEU A 505 28.76 -0.75 -0.12
C LEU A 505 28.54 -1.38 1.28
N ASN A 506 29.45 -2.25 1.72
CA ASN A 506 29.24 -3.05 2.93
C ASN A 506 29.24 -2.24 4.25
N MET A 507 29.71 -1.00 4.26
CA MET A 507 29.62 -0.10 5.44
C MET A 507 28.58 1.00 5.29
N ALA A 508 27.83 1.02 4.18
CA ALA A 508 26.85 2.06 3.97
C ALA A 508 25.66 1.88 4.94
N SER A 509 25.09 3.01 5.36
CA SER A 509 23.83 3.03 6.10
C SER A 509 22.69 2.45 5.24
N THR A 510 21.70 1.85 5.87
CA THR A 510 20.45 1.44 5.20
C THR A 510 19.68 2.64 4.68
N TYR A 511 19.56 3.69 5.50
CA TYR A 511 18.96 4.95 5.09
C TYR A 511 19.98 5.87 4.40
N GLN A 512 19.57 6.39 3.25
CA GLN A 512 20.31 7.34 2.43
C GLN A 512 19.46 8.60 2.28
N ASP A 513 19.89 9.70 2.90
CA ASP A 513 19.37 11.05 2.65
C ASP A 513 20.43 11.86 1.91
N GLN A 514 20.17 12.15 0.64
CA GLN A 514 21.05 12.95 -0.21
C GLN A 514 20.51 14.38 -0.34
N GLY A 515 19.30 14.64 0.18
CA GLY A 515 18.65 15.93 0.15
C GLY A 515 18.21 16.37 -1.25
N LEU A 516 18.13 17.68 -1.43
CA LEU A 516 17.70 18.31 -2.67
C LEU A 516 18.88 18.63 -3.58
N HIS A 517 18.75 18.23 -4.84
CA HIS A 517 19.70 18.56 -5.89
C HIS A 517 19.00 19.38 -6.97
N GLN A 518 19.45 20.61 -7.16
CA GLN A 518 18.97 21.43 -8.28
C GLN A 518 19.55 20.90 -9.58
N VAL A 519 18.68 20.80 -10.59
CA VAL A 519 19.06 20.39 -11.94
C VAL A 519 19.54 21.61 -12.71
N HIS A 520 20.79 21.61 -13.18
CA HIS A 520 21.40 22.75 -13.87
C HIS A 520 21.26 22.70 -15.40
N SER A 521 20.95 21.52 -15.96
CA SER A 521 20.73 21.29 -17.39
C SER A 521 19.51 20.40 -17.58
N SER A 522 18.81 20.50 -18.72
CA SER A 522 17.63 19.67 -18.96
C SER A 522 17.99 18.19 -18.84
N LEU A 523 17.34 17.48 -17.92
CA LEU A 523 17.55 16.07 -17.68
C LEU A 523 16.37 15.30 -18.27
N GLN A 524 16.64 14.54 -19.32
CA GLN A 524 15.78 13.46 -19.77
C GLN A 524 16.57 12.17 -19.62
N GLY A 525 16.22 11.38 -18.62
CA GLY A 525 16.97 10.18 -18.27
C GLY A 525 16.06 9.06 -17.82
N LYS A 526 16.48 7.83 -18.10
CA LYS A 526 15.94 6.66 -17.40
C LYS A 526 16.79 6.42 -16.16
N VAL A 527 16.14 6.19 -15.04
CA VAL A 527 16.78 5.67 -13.84
C VAL A 527 16.48 4.18 -13.82
N GLN A 528 17.52 3.37 -13.86
CA GLN A 528 17.39 1.91 -13.92
C GLN A 528 18.37 1.30 -12.93
N LEU A 529 17.89 0.33 -12.14
CA LEU A 529 18.79 -0.56 -11.46
C LEU A 529 19.60 -1.37 -12.49
N ARG A 530 20.91 -1.48 -12.26
CA ARG A 530 21.82 -2.31 -13.04
C ARG A 530 22.50 -3.29 -12.09
N CYS A 531 22.53 -4.57 -12.48
CA CYS A 531 23.24 -5.63 -11.78
C CYS A 531 24.63 -5.83 -12.36
#